data_AF-A0A9P5A601-F1
#
_entry.id   AF-A0A9P5A601-F1
#
_cell.length_a   1.000
_cell.length_b   1.000
_cell.length_c   1.000
_cell.angle_alpha   90.00
_cell.angle_beta   90.00
_cell.angle_gamma   90.00
#
_symmetry.space_group_name_H-M   'P 1'
#
loop_
_entity.id
_entity.type
_entity.pdbx_description
1 polymer ?
#
loop_
_entity_poly.entity_id
_entity_poly.type
_entity_poly.pdbx_seq_one_letter_code
_entity_poly.pdbx_strand_id
1 'polypeptide(L)'
;MTTTTTTQTAIYIATTPFTFSSPPSQAREPSPPQYDTPEAIYNRYKASREAWRATLPPRAKKDDKAYRKAKGLPAKYSKSSVKYALDWKRMNRQCDLGIGKGKRDWTQEEIYAYLDFEEAEEEHAALEEQIRLEKGPYQGQNGIQDCINAA
;
A
#
# COMPACT_ATOMS: atom_id res chain seq x y z
N MET A 1 -78.65 38.76 33.33
CA MET A 1 -78.38 37.31 33.25
C MET A 1 -78.06 36.96 31.81
N THR A 2 -77.37 35.83 31.58
CA THR A 2 -76.86 35.24 30.32
C THR A 2 -75.54 35.79 29.73
N THR A 3 -74.45 35.17 30.21
CA THR A 3 -73.25 34.59 29.55
C THR A 3 -72.87 34.93 28.10
N THR A 4 -71.56 35.11 27.87
CA THR A 4 -70.79 34.33 26.87
C THR A 4 -69.31 34.31 27.29
N THR A 5 -68.76 33.11 27.48
CA THR A 5 -67.35 32.83 27.79
C THR A 5 -66.70 32.32 26.51
N THR A 6 -65.72 33.05 25.97
CA THR A 6 -64.98 32.65 24.76
C THR A 6 -63.59 32.14 25.16
N THR A 7 -63.41 30.83 25.03
CA THR A 7 -62.14 30.12 25.25
C THR A 7 -61.17 30.43 24.11
N GLN A 8 -60.02 31.03 24.42
CA GLN A 8 -58.96 31.34 23.46
C GLN A 8 -57.98 30.16 23.38
N THR A 9 -58.00 29.45 22.25
CA THR A 9 -57.07 28.35 21.95
C THR A 9 -55.71 28.91 21.55
N ALA A 10 -54.70 28.73 22.41
CA ALA A 10 -53.31 29.06 22.11
C ALA A 10 -52.65 27.92 21.33
N ILE A 11 -52.12 28.23 20.14
CA ILE A 11 -51.39 27.27 19.29
C ILE A 11 -49.96 27.15 19.82
N TYR A 12 -49.62 26.00 20.40
CA TYR A 12 -48.29 25.69 20.88
C TYR A 12 -47.41 25.27 19.69
N ILE A 13 -46.37 26.04 19.38
CA ILE A 13 -45.40 25.69 18.33
C ILE A 13 -44.45 24.65 18.94
N ALA A 14 -44.64 23.38 18.58
CA ALA A 14 -43.74 22.30 18.99
C ALA A 14 -42.35 22.53 18.37
N THR A 15 -41.38 22.92 19.20
CA THR A 15 -39.96 22.95 18.84
C THR A 15 -39.47 21.50 18.78
N THR A 16 -39.53 20.89 17.61
CA THR A 16 -38.96 19.56 17.37
C THR A 16 -37.45 19.62 17.59
N PRO A 17 -36.84 18.70 18.37
CA PRO A 17 -35.39 18.59 18.38
C PRO A 17 -34.95 18.16 16.99
N PHE A 18 -34.33 19.07 16.24
CA PHE A 18 -33.57 18.70 15.05
C PHE A 18 -32.43 17.80 15.54
N THR A 19 -32.70 16.50 15.54
CA THR A 19 -31.68 15.48 15.55
C THR A 19 -30.93 15.69 14.25
N PHE A 20 -29.75 16.31 14.33
CA PHE A 20 -28.78 16.21 13.26
C PHE A 20 -28.52 14.72 13.10
N SER A 21 -29.21 14.10 12.13
CA SER A 21 -28.87 12.79 11.64
C SER A 21 -27.45 12.95 11.11
N SER A 22 -26.46 12.59 11.93
CA SER A 22 -25.12 12.32 11.42
C SER A 22 -25.32 11.42 10.21
N PRO A 23 -24.72 11.73 9.05
CA PRO A 23 -24.73 10.79 7.95
C PRO A 23 -24.26 9.44 8.53
N PRO A 24 -24.90 8.32 8.15
CA PRO A 24 -24.43 7.01 8.58
C PRO A 24 -22.93 7.01 8.34
N SER A 25 -22.15 6.78 9.39
CA SER A 25 -20.69 6.70 9.30
C SER A 25 -20.44 5.77 8.12
N GLN A 26 -20.07 6.35 6.97
CA GLN A 26 -19.79 5.56 5.79
C GLN A 26 -18.78 4.58 6.30
N ALA A 27 -19.14 3.30 6.31
CA ALA A 27 -18.21 2.25 6.61
C ALA A 27 -17.07 2.53 5.65
N ARG A 28 -15.99 3.12 6.20
CA ARG A 28 -14.85 3.55 5.42
C ARG A 28 -14.43 2.25 4.77
N GLU A 29 -14.68 2.14 3.47
CA GLU A 29 -14.20 0.99 2.73
C GLU A 29 -12.74 0.85 3.16
N PRO A 30 -12.32 -0.34 3.64
CA PRO A 30 -10.99 -0.49 4.19
C PRO A 30 -10.05 0.06 3.14
N SER A 31 -9.37 1.17 3.48
CA SER A 31 -8.46 1.83 2.55
C SER A 31 -7.59 0.73 1.97
N PRO A 32 -7.47 0.62 0.63
CA PRO A 32 -6.70 -0.45 0.02
C PRO A 32 -5.37 -0.56 0.75
N PRO A 33 -4.95 -1.77 1.17
CA PRO A 33 -3.71 -1.92 1.92
C PRO A 33 -2.62 -1.20 1.13
N GLN A 34 -1.93 -0.26 1.79
CA GLN A 34 -0.94 0.58 1.12
C GLN A 34 0.02 -0.34 0.37
N TYR A 35 0.34 0.00 -0.88
CA TYR A 35 1.12 -0.84 -1.78
C TYR A 35 2.43 -1.32 -1.12
N ASP A 36 3.02 -0.48 -0.28
CA ASP A 36 4.29 -0.72 0.42
C ASP A 36 4.14 -1.36 1.80
N THR A 37 2.92 -1.67 2.23
CA THR A 37 2.75 -2.40 3.50
C THR A 37 3.38 -3.79 3.37
N PRO A 38 4.08 -4.28 4.42
CA PRO A 38 4.68 -5.61 4.43
C PRO A 38 3.70 -6.73 4.06
N GLU A 39 2.44 -6.60 4.50
CA GLU A 39 1.37 -7.54 4.18
C GLU A 39 0.99 -7.52 2.70
N ALA A 40 0.85 -6.34 2.09
CA ALA A 40 0.57 -6.22 0.67
C ALA A 40 1.72 -6.76 -0.18
N ILE A 41 2.97 -6.44 0.19
CA ILE A 41 4.18 -6.95 -0.47
C ILE A 41 4.20 -8.48 -0.44
N TYR A 42 3.98 -9.09 0.73
CA TYR A 42 3.98 -10.54 0.85
C TYR A 42 2.81 -11.19 0.09
N ASN A 43 1.65 -10.54 0.03
CA ASN A 43 0.53 -11.04 -0.77
C ASN A 43 0.85 -11.07 -2.27
N ARG A 44 1.52 -10.03 -2.80
CA ARG A 44 2.02 -10.02 -4.19
C ARG A 44 3.04 -11.13 -4.43
N TYR A 45 3.98 -11.30 -3.51
CA TYR A 45 4.96 -12.37 -3.56
C TYR A 45 4.28 -13.76 -3.63
N LYS A 46 3.29 -14.02 -2.78
CA LYS A 46 2.52 -15.28 -2.79
C LYS A 46 1.83 -15.50 -4.14
N ALA A 47 1.17 -14.49 -4.68
CA ALA A 47 0.48 -14.58 -5.97
C ALA A 47 1.46 -14.92 -7.10
N SER A 48 2.62 -14.26 -7.16
CA SER A 48 3.68 -14.57 -8.14
C SER A 48 4.22 -16.00 -7.97
N ARG A 49 4.40 -16.44 -6.72
CA ARG A 49 4.84 -17.82 -6.40
C ARG A 49 3.81 -18.86 -6.81
N GLU A 50 2.53 -18.61 -6.59
CA GLU A 50 1.45 -19.51 -7.01
C GLU A 50 1.33 -19.57 -8.53
N ALA A 51 1.44 -18.44 -9.22
CA ALA A 51 1.48 -18.38 -10.68
C ALA A 51 2.66 -19.19 -11.24
N TRP A 52 3.86 -19.06 -10.65
CA TRP A 52 5.00 -19.89 -11.02
C TRP A 52 4.77 -21.37 -10.71
N ARG A 53 4.18 -21.72 -9.56
CA ARG A 53 3.86 -23.12 -9.23
C ARG A 53 2.86 -23.74 -10.20
N ALA A 54 1.97 -22.94 -10.80
CA ALA A 54 0.98 -23.40 -11.77
C ALA A 54 1.59 -23.73 -13.14
N THR A 55 2.75 -23.14 -13.50
CA THR A 55 3.44 -23.47 -14.76
C THR A 55 4.29 -24.73 -14.67
N LEU A 56 4.53 -25.25 -13.47
CA LEU A 56 5.37 -26.42 -13.25
C LEU A 56 4.65 -27.74 -13.55
N PRO A 57 5.34 -28.75 -14.09
CA PRO A 57 4.76 -30.06 -14.29
C PRO A 57 4.37 -30.72 -12.95
N PRO A 58 3.40 -31.66 -12.93
CA PRO A 58 2.84 -32.22 -11.69
C PRO A 58 3.87 -32.84 -10.72
N ARG A 59 5.03 -33.28 -11.22
CA ARG A 59 6.11 -33.90 -10.42
C ARG A 59 7.23 -32.93 -10.03
N ALA A 60 7.17 -31.67 -10.45
CA ALA A 60 8.19 -30.70 -10.09
C ALA A 60 8.11 -30.33 -8.61
N LYS A 61 9.27 -30.09 -8.00
CA LYS A 61 9.36 -29.60 -6.62
C LYS A 61 8.85 -28.17 -6.53
N LYS A 62 7.92 -27.92 -5.62
CA LYS A 62 7.27 -26.62 -5.40
C LYS A 62 7.86 -25.88 -4.20
N ASP A 63 9.17 -26.02 -3.99
CA ASP A 63 9.87 -25.45 -2.82
C ASP A 63 10.13 -23.95 -3.00
N ASP A 64 10.14 -23.20 -1.90
CA ASP A 64 10.40 -21.76 -1.93
C ASP A 64 11.80 -21.44 -2.49
N LYS A 65 12.79 -22.26 -2.16
CA LYS A 65 14.14 -22.17 -2.73
C LYS A 65 14.16 -22.30 -4.26
N ALA A 66 13.31 -23.17 -4.80
CA ALA A 66 13.22 -23.37 -6.25
C ALA A 66 12.55 -22.17 -6.93
N TYR A 67 11.52 -21.58 -6.30
CA TYR A 67 10.90 -20.34 -6.76
C TYR A 67 11.92 -19.19 -6.79
N ARG A 68 12.64 -18.97 -5.68
CA ARG A 68 13.64 -17.89 -5.57
C ARG A 68 14.71 -18.05 -6.66
N LYS A 69 15.22 -19.26 -6.86
CA LYS A 69 16.17 -19.57 -7.95
C LYS A 69 15.58 -19.27 -9.33
N ALA A 70 14.33 -19.67 -9.58
CA ALA A 70 13.68 -19.45 -10.88
C ALA A 70 13.43 -17.97 -11.19
N LYS A 71 13.26 -17.13 -10.16
CA LYS A 71 13.09 -15.69 -10.28
C LYS A 71 14.40 -14.89 -10.20
N GLY A 72 15.54 -15.56 -10.01
CA GLY A 72 16.84 -14.90 -9.84
C GLY A 72 17.01 -14.22 -8.47
N LEU A 73 16.14 -14.50 -7.50
CA LEU A 73 16.17 -13.86 -6.18
C LEU A 73 17.26 -14.47 -5.29
N PRO A 74 17.84 -13.69 -4.36
CA PRO A 74 18.85 -14.19 -3.41
C PRO A 74 18.32 -15.38 -2.61
N ALA A 75 19.07 -16.47 -2.52
CA ALA A 75 18.61 -17.65 -1.78
C ALA A 75 18.52 -17.40 -0.26
N LYS A 76 19.33 -16.46 0.26
CA LYS A 76 19.36 -16.04 1.66
C LYS A 76 19.84 -14.59 1.75
N TYR A 77 19.28 -13.85 2.71
CA TYR A 77 19.78 -12.55 3.11
C TYR A 77 20.65 -12.64 4.36
N SER A 78 21.55 -11.65 4.51
CA SER A 78 22.41 -11.52 5.68
C SER A 78 21.61 -11.24 6.96
N LYS A 79 22.18 -11.55 8.14
CA LYS A 79 21.53 -11.24 9.43
C LYS A 79 21.29 -9.74 9.62
N SER A 80 22.17 -8.90 9.08
CA SER A 80 22.01 -7.43 9.09
C SER A 80 20.81 -6.99 8.25
N SER A 81 20.63 -7.53 7.04
CA SER A 81 19.47 -7.24 6.20
C SER A 81 18.16 -7.67 6.88
N VAL A 82 18.16 -8.83 7.53
CA VAL A 82 17.00 -9.31 8.31
C VAL A 82 16.69 -8.38 9.48
N LYS A 83 17.71 -7.97 10.25
CA LYS A 83 17.54 -7.02 11.36
C LYS A 83 17.03 -5.67 10.88
N TYR A 84 17.51 -5.23 9.72
CA TYR A 84 17.13 -3.98 9.07
C TYR A 84 15.66 -4.00 8.62
N ALA A 85 15.19 -5.10 8.02
CA ALA A 85 13.78 -5.27 7.65
C ALA A 85 12.84 -5.25 8.87
N LEU A 86 13.26 -5.87 9.98
CA LEU A 86 12.51 -5.93 11.24
C LEU A 86 12.56 -4.65 12.08
N ASP A 87 13.15 -3.57 11.56
CA ASP A 87 13.16 -2.28 12.25
C ASP A 87 11.74 -1.69 12.37
N TRP A 88 11.53 -0.87 13.41
CA TRP A 88 10.22 -0.31 13.73
C TRP A 88 9.66 0.61 12.63
N LYS A 89 10.51 1.20 11.79
CA LYS A 89 10.09 2.06 10.67
C LYS A 89 9.62 1.30 9.43
N ARG A 90 9.77 -0.03 9.43
CA ARG A 90 9.64 -0.87 8.23
C ARG A 90 8.59 -1.94 8.42
N MET A 91 9.02 -3.20 8.56
CA MET A 91 8.08 -4.30 8.81
C MET A 91 7.59 -4.35 10.25
N ASN A 92 8.21 -3.57 11.15
CA ASN A 92 8.07 -3.71 12.59
C ASN A 92 8.59 -5.08 13.07
N ARG A 93 8.77 -5.23 14.39
CA ARG A 93 9.31 -6.48 14.97
C ARG A 93 8.39 -7.68 14.76
N GLN A 94 7.08 -7.43 14.68
CA GLN A 94 6.05 -8.46 14.59
C GLN A 94 4.95 -8.03 13.62
N CYS A 95 4.38 -9.01 12.93
CA CYS A 95 3.19 -8.88 12.10
C CYS A 95 1.97 -8.71 12.99
N ASP A 96 1.19 -7.67 12.74
CA ASP A 96 -0.10 -7.46 13.39
C ASP A 96 -1.16 -8.29 12.66
N LEU A 97 -1.84 -9.20 13.35
CA LEU A 97 -2.88 -10.03 12.75
C LEU A 97 -4.25 -9.33 12.72
N GLY A 98 -4.31 -8.08 13.18
CA GLY A 98 -5.52 -7.29 13.28
C GLY A 98 -6.23 -7.43 14.62
N ILE A 99 -7.30 -6.65 14.78
CA ILE A 99 -8.02 -6.49 16.04
C ILE A 99 -8.46 -7.85 16.61
N GLY A 100 -8.03 -8.13 17.84
CA GLY A 100 -8.39 -9.35 18.59
C GLY A 100 -7.60 -10.61 18.25
N LYS A 101 -6.70 -10.58 17.27
CA LYS A 101 -5.88 -11.74 16.86
C LYS A 101 -4.44 -11.71 17.39
N GLY A 102 -4.01 -10.57 17.93
CA GLY A 102 -2.68 -10.39 18.51
C GLY A 102 -1.60 -10.19 17.45
N LYS A 103 -0.34 -10.37 17.86
CA LYS A 103 0.84 -10.21 17.02
C LYS A 103 1.55 -11.54 16.84
N ARG A 104 2.18 -11.74 15.69
CA ARG A 104 3.04 -12.90 15.43
C ARG A 104 4.39 -12.48 14.89
N ASP A 105 5.38 -13.35 15.05
CA ASP A 105 6.67 -13.15 14.41
C ASP A 105 6.55 -13.32 12.88
N TRP A 106 7.32 -12.52 12.16
CA TRP A 106 7.45 -12.62 10.71
C TRP A 106 8.16 -13.93 10.34
N THR A 107 7.65 -14.62 9.33
CA THR A 107 8.35 -15.77 8.78
C THR A 107 9.54 -15.33 7.94
N GLN A 108 10.52 -16.21 7.76
CA GLN A 108 11.71 -15.88 6.99
C GLN A 108 11.39 -15.50 5.54
N GLU A 109 10.43 -16.17 4.90
CA GLU A 109 10.03 -15.85 3.53
C GLU A 109 9.29 -14.52 3.43
N GLU A 110 8.56 -14.11 4.47
CA GLU A 110 7.93 -12.78 4.51
C GLU A 110 8.97 -11.67 4.61
N ILE A 111 9.99 -11.86 5.44
CA ILE A 111 11.11 -10.92 5.54
C ILE A 111 11.85 -10.86 4.20
N TYR A 112 12.05 -12.00 3.54
CA TYR A 112 12.74 -12.04 2.26
C TYR A 112 11.92 -11.40 1.15
N ALA A 113 10.61 -11.62 1.10
CA ALA A 113 9.73 -10.96 0.16
C ALA A 113 9.75 -9.42 0.30
N TYR A 114 9.89 -8.91 1.52
CA TYR A 114 10.05 -7.47 1.75
C TYR A 114 11.39 -6.95 1.23
N LEU A 115 12.48 -7.68 1.50
CA LEU A 115 13.81 -7.31 1.01
C LEU A 115 13.90 -7.39 -0.52
N ASP A 116 13.29 -8.40 -1.13
CA ASP A 116 13.19 -8.54 -2.59
C ASP A 116 12.47 -7.33 -3.21
N PHE A 117 11.43 -6.83 -2.54
CA PHE A 117 10.68 -5.65 -2.99
C PHE A 117 11.51 -4.38 -2.90
N GLU A 118 12.19 -4.13 -1.78
CA GLU A 118 13.06 -2.95 -1.67
C GLU A 118 14.20 -2.94 -2.67
N GLU A 119 14.86 -4.08 -2.87
CA GLU A 119 15.97 -4.21 -3.82
C GLU A 119 15.47 -3.97 -5.27
N ALA A 120 14.30 -4.50 -5.61
CA ALA A 120 13.68 -4.25 -6.91
C ALA A 120 13.27 -2.79 -7.12
N GLU A 121 12.78 -2.10 -6.08
CA GLU A 121 12.43 -0.68 -6.16
C GLU A 121 13.70 0.19 -6.29
N GLU A 122 14.79 -0.15 -5.60
CA GLU A 122 16.09 0.53 -5.75
C GLU A 122 16.65 0.34 -7.17
N GLU A 123 16.60 -0.87 -7.72
CA GLU A 123 16.99 -1.14 -9.11
C GLU A 123 16.12 -0.36 -10.11
N HIS A 124 14.81 -0.29 -9.88
CA HIS A 124 13.91 0.48 -10.74
C HIS A 124 14.26 1.98 -10.71
N ALA A 125 14.50 2.55 -9.52
CA ALA A 125 14.92 3.93 -9.37
C ALA A 125 16.27 4.21 -10.04
N ALA A 126 17.24 3.29 -9.90
CA ALA A 126 18.55 3.39 -10.56
C ALA A 126 18.43 3.34 -12.10
N LEU A 127 17.55 2.51 -12.63
CA LEU A 127 17.28 2.43 -14.07
C LEU A 127 16.63 3.73 -14.58
N GLU A 128 15.66 4.28 -13.85
CA GLU A 128 15.04 5.57 -14.18
C GLU A 128 16.06 6.71 -14.18
N GLU A 129 16.96 6.74 -13.19
CA GLU A 129 18.06 7.69 -13.14
C GLU A 129 19.01 7.51 -14.33
N GLN A 130 19.36 6.27 -14.68
CA GLN A 130 20.19 6.00 -15.84
C GLN A 130 19.52 6.45 -17.15
N ILE A 131 18.23 6.19 -17.33
CA ILE A 131 17.45 6.68 -18.48
C ILE A 131 17.43 8.22 -18.50
N ARG A 132 17.32 8.87 -17.34
CA ARG A 132 17.35 10.32 -17.23
C ARG A 132 18.73 10.89 -17.60
N LEU A 133 19.82 10.27 -17.15
CA LEU A 133 21.18 10.65 -17.48
C LEU A 133 21.48 10.44 -18.97
N GLU A 134 21.04 9.33 -19.55
CA GLU A 134 21.16 9.04 -20.97
C GLU A 134 20.37 10.03 -21.83
N LYS A 135 19.15 10.41 -21.40
CA LYS A 135 18.36 11.44 -22.07
C LYS A 135 18.98 12.83 -21.97
N GLY A 136 19.90 13.05 -21.03
CA GLY A 136 20.63 14.31 -20.82
C GLY A 136 19.74 15.51 -20.46
N PRO A 137 20.30 16.61 -19.95
CA PRO A 137 19.64 17.89 -20.03
C PRO A 137 19.79 18.41 -21.47
N TYR A 138 18.66 18.81 -22.10
CA TYR A 138 18.48 19.37 -23.47
C TYR A 138 17.96 18.40 -24.54
N GLN A 139 16.71 18.64 -24.96
CA GLN A 139 16.10 18.12 -26.21
C GLN A 139 15.79 19.25 -27.21
N GLY A 140 16.62 20.29 -27.26
CA GLY A 140 16.54 21.30 -28.34
C GLY A 140 17.22 20.76 -29.60
N GLN A 141 16.49 20.65 -30.72
CA GLN A 141 17.05 20.21 -32.01
C GLN A 141 18.07 21.19 -32.61
N ASN A 142 18.07 22.44 -32.17
CA ASN A 142 18.99 23.48 -32.63
C ASN A 142 19.80 23.93 -31.42
N GLY A 143 21.12 23.69 -31.42
CA GLY A 143 21.99 24.08 -30.30
C GLY A 143 22.12 25.60 -30.13
N ILE A 144 23.35 26.12 -30.16
CA ILE A 144 23.71 27.55 -29.93
C ILE A 144 22.90 28.56 -30.80
N GLN A 145 22.24 28.10 -31.86
CA GLN A 145 21.46 28.95 -32.78
C GLN A 145 20.22 29.59 -32.13
N ASP A 146 19.58 28.93 -31.16
CA ASP A 146 18.40 29.50 -30.47
C ASP A 146 18.80 30.59 -29.47
N CYS A 147 20.06 30.61 -29.02
CA CYS A 147 20.60 31.68 -28.17
C CYS A 147 20.92 32.96 -28.94
N ILE A 148 21.07 32.87 -30.27
CA ILE A 148 21.47 34.00 -31.15
C ILE A 148 20.24 34.77 -31.66
N ASN A 149 19.08 34.12 -31.79
CA ASN A 149 17.87 34.74 -32.37
C ASN A 149 16.97 35.48 -31.35
N ALA A 150 17.41 35.58 -30.08
CA ALA A 150 16.69 36.27 -29.01
C ALA A 150 17.30 37.64 -28.63
N ALA A 151 18.25 38.15 -29.41
CA ALA A 151 18.83 39.49 -29.30
C ALA A 151 18.32 40.39 -30.43
#